data_AF-A0AAE4RZH1-F1
#
_entry.id   AF-A0AAE4RZH1-F1
#
_cell.length_a   1.000
_cell.length_b   1.000
_cell.length_c   1.000
_cell.angle_alpha   90.00
_cell.angle_beta   90.00
_cell.angle_gamma   90.00
#
_symmetry.space_group_name_H-M   'P 1'
#
loop_
_entity.id
_entity.type
_entity.pdbx_description
1 polymer ?
#
loop_
_entity_poly.entity_id
_entity_poly.type
_entity_poly.pdbx_seq_one_letter_code
_entity_poly.pdbx_strand_id
1 'polypeptide(L)' 'MNKFVEITVDGEKCIINASAVQLVKPTDEGTLILFQNGAKIHTEFSFQELSNILLN' A
#
# COMPACT_ATOMS: atom_id res chain seq x y z
N MET A 1 3.54 -17.61 2.74
CA MET A 1 2.10 -17.42 3.11
C MET A 1 1.71 -16.04 2.63
N ASN A 2 0.60 -15.90 1.89
CA ASN A 2 0.15 -14.59 1.42
C ASN A 2 -0.43 -13.81 2.61
N LYS A 3 -0.07 -12.53 2.72
CA LYS A 3 -0.58 -11.60 3.73
C LYS A 3 -1.49 -10.60 3.03
N PHE A 4 -2.75 -10.55 3.42
CA PHE A 4 -3.71 -9.58 2.89
C PHE A 4 -4.02 -8.53 3.96
N VAL A 5 -4.07 -7.27 3.56
CA VAL A 5 -4.36 -6.12 4.44
C VAL A 5 -5.43 -5.23 3.81
N GLU A 6 -6.28 -4.63 4.65
CA GLU A 6 -7.24 -3.61 4.24
C GLU A 6 -6.59 -2.22 4.34
N ILE A 7 -6.70 -1.43 3.28
CA ILE A 7 -6.29 -0.02 3.21
C ILE A 7 -7.45 0.80 2.63
N THR A 8 -7.36 2.13 2.71
CA THR A 8 -8.25 3.07 2.05
C THR A 8 -7.52 3.70 0.86
N VAL A 9 -8.20 3.80 -0.28
CA VAL A 9 -7.73 4.44 -1.51
C VAL A 9 -8.88 5.26 -2.07
N ASP A 10 -8.69 6.56 -2.26
CA ASP A 10 -9.71 7.49 -2.75
C ASP A 10 -11.02 7.42 -1.94
N GLY A 11 -10.89 7.25 -0.61
CA GLY A 11 -12.02 7.06 0.30
C GLY A 11 -12.69 5.68 0.27
N GLU A 12 -12.26 4.75 -0.59
CA GLU A 12 -12.80 3.39 -0.68
C GLU A 12 -11.90 2.35 -0.01
N LYS A 13 -12.53 1.36 0.64
CA LYS A 13 -11.81 0.24 1.25
C LYS A 13 -11.32 -0.74 0.19
N CYS A 14 -10.01 -0.97 0.17
CA CYS A 14 -9.32 -1.86 -0.74
C CYS A 14 -8.57 -2.94 0.04
N ILE A 15 -8.66 -4.19 -0.41
CA ILE A 15 -7.84 -5.29 0.13
C ILE A 15 -6.66 -5.51 -0.81
N ILE A 16 -5.45 -5.41 -0.28
CA ILE A 16 -4.21 -5.65 -1.05
C ILE A 16 -3.44 -6.86 -0.51
N ASN A 17 -2.73 -7.54 -1.39
CA ASN A 17 -1.77 -8.58 -0.99
C ASN A 17 -0.43 -7.93 -0.65
N ALA A 18 -0.17 -7.73 0.65
CA ALA A 18 1.08 -7.18 1.17
C ALA A 18 2.31 -8.01 0.75
N SER A 19 2.15 -9.32 0.55
CA SER A 19 3.26 -10.19 0.08
C SER A 19 3.65 -9.93 -1.37
N ALA A 20 2.79 -9.28 -2.15
CA ALA A 20 3.05 -8.93 -3.55
C ALA A 20 3.60 -7.49 -3.70
N VAL A 21 3.73 -6.75 -2.60
CA VAL A 21 4.32 -5.40 -2.62
C VAL A 21 5.81 -5.52 -2.91
N GLN A 22 6.26 -4.80 -3.95
CA GLN A 22 7.66 -4.70 -4.33
C GLN A 22 8.33 -3.50 -3.64
N LEU A 23 7.61 -2.37 -3.56
CA LEU A 23 8.16 -1.09 -3.13
C LEU A 23 7.03 -0.21 -2.57
N VAL A 24 7.38 0.57 -1.56
CA VAL A 24 6.55 1.66 -1.02
C VAL A 24 7.35 2.96 -1.08
N LYS A 25 6.77 4.03 -1.63
CA LYS A 25 7.47 5.32 -1.81
C LYS A 25 6.58 6.48 -1.36
N PRO A 26 7.07 7.42 -0.54
CA PRO A 26 6.36 8.67 -0.27
C PRO A 26 6.25 9.53 -1.53
N THR A 27 5.16 10.28 -1.63
CA THR A 27 4.85 11.24 -2.71
C THR A 27 4.26 12.51 -2.11
N ASP A 28 4.07 13.56 -2.92
CA ASP A 28 3.51 14.83 -2.45
C ASP A 28 2.04 14.70 -1.97
N GLU A 29 1.32 13.68 -2.44
CA GLU A 29 -0.11 13.46 -2.19
C GLU A 29 -0.40 12.28 -1.24
N GLY A 30 0.64 11.66 -0.67
CA GLY A 30 0.52 10.45 0.15
C GLY A 30 1.59 9.43 -0.19
N THR A 31 1.21 8.17 -0.39
CA THR A 31 2.15 7.07 -0.63
C THR A 31 1.80 6.23 -1.85
N LEU A 32 2.80 5.92 -2.67
CA LEU A 32 2.71 5.00 -3.79
C LEU A 32 3.12 3.58 -3.35
N ILE A 33 2.29 2.60 -3.72
CA ILE A 33 2.57 1.17 -3.61
C ILE A 33 2.83 0.62 -5.01
N LEU A 34 3.99 0.00 -5.22
CA LEU A 34 4.31 -0.75 -6.44
C LEU A 34 4.27 -2.24 -6.12
N PHE A 35 3.52 -3.00 -6.91
CA PHE A 35 3.43 -4.45 -6.81
C PHE A 35 4.42 -5.13 -7.77
N GLN A 36 4.80 -6.37 -7.47
CA GLN A 36 5.74 -7.18 -8.26
C GLN A 36 5.30 -7.39 -9.72
N ASN A 37 4.00 -7.31 -9.99
CA ASN A 37 3.43 -7.41 -11.34
C ASN A 37 3.42 -6.06 -12.10
N GLY A 38 3.97 -4.99 -11.51
CA GLY A 38 3.99 -3.65 -12.09
C GLY A 38 2.76 -2.80 -11.82
N ALA A 39 1.72 -3.34 -11.16
CA ALA A 39 0.56 -2.56 -10.74
C ALA A 39 0.95 -1.49 -9.71
N LYS A 40 0.22 -0.38 -9.70
CA LYS A 40 0.48 0.77 -8.84
C LYS A 40 -0.81 1.25 -8.19
N ILE A 41 -0.73 1.60 -6.91
CA ILE A 41 -1.82 2.21 -6.15
C ILE A 41 -1.25 3.43 -5.43
N HIS A 42 -1.94 4.57 -5.55
CA HIS A 42 -1.73 5.72 -4.69
C HIS A 42 -2.72 5.66 -3.53
N THR A 43 -2.28 6.01 -2.34
CA THR A 43 -3.13 6.06 -1.14
C THR A 43 -2.80 7.32 -0.35
N GLU A 44 -3.80 7.84 0.34
CA GLU A 44 -3.71 9.01 1.20
C GLU A 44 -2.94 8.74 2.50
N PHE A 45 -2.63 7.47 2.82
CA PHE A 45 -1.79 7.13 3.97
C PHE A 45 -0.39 7.75 3.84
N SER A 46 0.15 8.22 4.96
CA SER A 46 1.57 8.53 5.05
C SER A 46 2.44 7.27 4.94
N PHE A 47 3.69 7.45 4.55
CA PHE A 47 4.63 6.33 4.42
C PHE A 47 4.78 5.55 5.74
N GLN A 48 4.77 6.25 6.87
CA GLN A 48 4.92 5.63 8.19
C GLN A 48 3.68 4.82 8.58
N GLU A 49 2.48 5.36 8.38
CA GLU A 49 1.23 4.64 8.64
C GLU A 49 1.14 3.37 7.79
N LEU A 50 1.40 3.50 6.49
CA LEU A 50 1.35 2.37 5.58
C LEU A 50 2.43 1.32 5.90
N SER A 51 3.64 1.74 6.25
CA SER A 51 4.71 0.83 6.67
C SER A 51 4.30 0.02 7.91
N ASN A 52 3.66 0.67 8.90
CA ASN A 52 3.17 -0.02 10.08
C ASN A 52 2.08 -1.06 9.74
N ILE A 53 1.16 -0.73 8.82
CA ILE A 53 0.12 -1.66 8.36
C ILE A 53 0.74 -2.86 7.65
N LEU A 54 1.73 -2.64 6.78
CA LEU A 54 2.34 -3.70 5.98
C LEU A 54 3.26 -4.61 6.78
N LEU A 55 3.95 -4.08 7.79
CA LEU A 55 4.96 -4.81 8.58
C LEU A 55 4.39 -5.52 9.82
N ASN A 56 3.25 -5.09 10.36
CA ASN A 56 2.51 -5.79 11.43
C ASN A 56 1.70 -6.94 10.84
#